data_AF-A0A8T4MBT1-F1
#
_entry.id   AF-A0A8T4MBT1-F1
#
_cell.length_a   1.000
_cell.length_b   1.000
_cell.length_c   1.000
_cell.angle_alpha   90.00
_cell.angle_beta   90.00
_cell.angle_gamma   90.00
#
_symmetry.space_group_name_H-M   'P 1'
#
loop_
_entity.id
_entity.type
_entity.pdbx_description
1 polymer ?
#
loop_
_entity_poly.entity_id
_entity_poly.type
_entity_poly.pdbx_seq_one_letter_code
_entity_poly.pdbx_strand_id
1 'polypeptide(L)'
;MNKKAFEMAISTLIIIILGILVLIAIIYAVTGGFKQFQQTTDPFTDTATSAAVTQACQSACEQQSKIIYCCSEYEIDNVKIKCNDPRLNLQGCALACTDFECGE
;
A
#
# COMPACT_ATOMS: atom_id res chain seq x y z
N MET A 1 49.03 -36.52 -20.72
CA MET A 1 47.85 -35.73 -20.32
C MET A 1 48.18 -34.97 -19.04
N ASN A 2 48.18 -33.64 -19.09
CA ASN A 2 48.62 -32.78 -17.98
C ASN A 2 47.55 -32.69 -16.88
N LYS A 3 47.62 -33.62 -15.91
CA LYS A 3 46.67 -33.69 -14.79
C LYS A 3 46.58 -32.39 -13.97
N LYS A 4 47.69 -31.65 -13.84
CA LYS A 4 47.78 -30.39 -13.09
C LYS A 4 46.94 -29.24 -13.68
N ALA A 5 46.77 -29.18 -15.00
CA ALA A 5 45.96 -28.14 -15.63
C ALA A 5 44.45 -28.43 -15.48
N PHE A 6 44.08 -29.71 -15.45
CA PHE A 6 42.70 -30.14 -15.30
C PHE A 6 42.18 -29.93 -13.85
N GLU A 7 43.06 -30.13 -12.87
CA GLU A 7 42.75 -29.94 -11.44
C GLU A 7 42.48 -28.47 -11.07
N MET A 8 43.20 -27.53 -11.70
CA MET A 8 42.94 -26.10 -11.53
C MET A 8 41.59 -25.67 -12.10
N ALA A 9 41.18 -26.21 -13.26
CA ALA A 9 39.91 -25.89 -13.90
C ALA A 9 38.70 -26.43 -13.11
N ILE A 10 38.86 -27.58 -12.45
CA ILE A 10 37.80 -28.16 -11.61
C ILE A 10 37.58 -27.31 -10.36
N SER A 11 38.66 -26.85 -9.71
CA SER A 11 38.57 -26.02 -8.50
C SER A 11 37.86 -24.69 -8.75
N THR A 12 38.20 -24.00 -9.86
CA THR A 12 37.54 -22.74 -10.22
C THR A 12 36.06 -22.92 -10.57
N LEU A 13 35.71 -24.01 -11.26
CA LEU A 13 34.32 -24.32 -11.60
C LEU A 13 33.47 -24.56 -10.34
N ILE A 14 34.01 -25.24 -9.33
CA ILE A 14 33.32 -25.44 -8.04
C ILE A 14 33.08 -24.11 -7.32
N ILE A 15 34.08 -23.22 -7.30
CA ILE A 15 33.97 -21.91 -6.65
C ILE A 15 32.89 -21.04 -7.34
N ILE A 16 32.82 -21.06 -8.66
CA ILE A 16 31.80 -20.31 -9.42
C ILE A 16 30.40 -20.82 -9.10
N ILE A 17 30.20 -22.14 -9.06
CA ILE A 17 28.90 -22.75 -8.73
C ILE A 17 28.49 -22.41 -7.29
N LEU A 18 29.41 -22.50 -6.34
CA LEU A 18 29.17 -22.10 -4.95
C LEU A 18 28.77 -20.62 -4.84
N GLY A 19 29.46 -19.74 -5.56
CA GLY A 19 29.11 -18.32 -5.61
C GLY A 19 27.70 -18.06 -6.12
N ILE A 20 27.29 -18.75 -7.19
CA ILE A 20 25.93 -18.64 -7.74
C ILE A 20 24.88 -19.13 -6.74
N LEU A 21 25.12 -20.26 -6.06
CA LEU A 21 24.20 -20.80 -5.06
C LEU A 21 24.00 -19.84 -3.88
N VAL A 22 25.08 -19.24 -3.38
CA VAL A 22 24.99 -18.24 -2.31
C VAL A 22 24.20 -17.00 -2.77
N LEU A 23 24.43 -16.55 -4.00
CA LEU A 23 23.74 -15.39 -4.56
C LEU A 23 22.23 -15.63 -4.68
N ILE A 24 21.81 -16.82 -5.13
CA ILE A 24 20.40 -17.23 -5.16
C ILE A 24 19.81 -17.25 -3.74
N ALA A 25 20.52 -17.81 -2.76
CA ALA A 25 20.05 -17.88 -1.38
C ALA A 25 19.81 -16.49 -0.78
N ILE A 26 20.71 -15.52 -1.04
CA ILE A 26 20.55 -14.13 -0.61
C ILE A 26 19.33 -13.49 -1.28
N ILE A 27 19.13 -13.68 -2.58
CA ILE A 27 17.95 -13.17 -3.28
C ILE A 27 16.67 -13.69 -2.63
N TYR A 28 16.57 -15.00 -2.38
CA TYR A 28 15.38 -15.58 -1.73
C TYR A 28 15.17 -15.05 -0.32
N ALA A 29 16.22 -14.91 0.48
CA ALA A 29 16.14 -14.36 1.82
C ALA A 29 15.66 -12.90 1.82
N VAL A 30 16.21 -12.08 0.92
CA VAL A 30 15.86 -10.66 0.78
C VAL A 30 14.44 -10.52 0.24
N THR A 31 14.11 -11.16 -0.89
CA THR A 31 12.76 -11.08 -1.49
C THR A 31 11.68 -11.65 -0.56
N GLY A 32 11.98 -12.72 0.18
CA GLY A 32 11.08 -13.26 1.21
C GLY A 32 10.85 -12.28 2.37
N GLY A 33 11.92 -11.64 2.85
CA GLY A 33 11.84 -10.62 3.90
C GLY A 33 11.03 -9.39 3.49
N PHE A 34 11.20 -8.91 2.26
CA PHE A 34 10.42 -7.77 1.74
C PHE A 34 8.93 -8.08 1.57
N LYS A 35 8.56 -9.33 1.22
CA LYS A 35 7.15 -9.74 1.15
C LYS A 35 6.47 -9.74 2.52
N GLN A 36 7.16 -10.21 3.55
CA GLN A 36 6.68 -10.18 4.93
C GLN A 36 6.57 -8.73 5.46
N PHE A 37 7.53 -7.88 5.07
CA PHE A 37 7.52 -6.47 5.43
C PHE A 37 6.36 -5.72 4.75
N GLN A 38 6.10 -5.94 3.47
CA GLN A 38 4.92 -5.37 2.79
C GLN A 38 3.62 -5.75 3.51
N GLN A 39 3.42 -7.04 3.82
CA GLN A 39 2.22 -7.49 4.53
C GLN A 39 2.05 -6.87 5.94
N THR A 40 3.13 -6.46 6.58
CA THR A 40 3.08 -5.84 7.92
C THR A 40 2.96 -4.31 7.84
N THR A 41 3.32 -3.69 6.72
CA THR A 41 3.30 -2.23 6.54
C THR A 41 2.03 -1.74 5.82
N ASP A 42 1.38 -2.59 5.01
CA ASP A 42 0.06 -2.33 4.40
C ASP A 42 -1.05 -1.93 5.40
N PRO A 43 -1.22 -2.56 6.59
CA PRO A 43 -2.32 -2.19 7.49
C PRO A 43 -2.18 -0.78 8.12
N PHE A 44 -1.01 -0.15 7.99
CA PHE A 44 -0.81 1.23 8.47
C PHE A 44 -1.29 2.29 7.46
N THR A 45 -1.45 1.94 6.19
CA THR A 45 -2.01 2.85 5.18
C THR A 45 -3.52 2.97 5.25
N ASP A 46 -4.24 1.92 5.65
CA ASP A 46 -5.72 1.90 5.67
C ASP A 46 -6.33 2.75 6.78
N THR A 47 -5.67 2.81 7.95
CA THR A 47 -6.10 3.70 9.04
C THR A 47 -5.74 5.16 8.77
N ALA A 48 -4.59 5.41 8.15
CA ALA A 48 -4.17 6.76 7.79
C ALA A 48 -5.07 7.37 6.70
N THR A 49 -5.44 6.59 5.68
CA THR A 49 -6.35 7.03 4.61
C THR A 49 -7.76 7.25 5.15
N SER A 50 -8.29 6.32 5.95
CA SER A 50 -9.60 6.48 6.60
C SER A 50 -9.66 7.72 7.50
N ALA A 51 -8.62 7.96 8.30
CA ALA A 51 -8.53 9.14 9.16
C ALA A 51 -8.43 10.45 8.33
N ALA A 52 -7.62 10.45 7.26
CA ALA A 52 -7.48 11.60 6.38
C ALA A 52 -8.81 11.95 5.67
N VAL A 53 -9.54 10.93 5.20
CA VAL A 53 -10.87 11.10 4.60
C VAL A 53 -11.87 11.64 5.63
N THR A 54 -11.87 11.09 6.85
CA THR A 54 -12.74 11.57 7.94
C THR A 54 -12.47 13.04 8.26
N GLN A 55 -11.19 13.43 8.32
CA GLN A 55 -10.79 14.81 8.59
C GLN A 55 -11.13 15.75 7.44
N ALA A 56 -10.96 15.32 6.18
CA ALA A 56 -11.37 16.08 5.00
C ALA A 56 -12.89 16.30 4.98
N CYS A 57 -13.68 15.26 5.27
CA CYS A 57 -15.13 15.36 5.39
C CYS A 57 -15.57 16.29 6.54
N GLN A 58 -14.88 16.26 7.67
CA GLN A 58 -15.16 17.15 8.79
C GLN A 58 -14.82 18.61 8.45
N SER A 59 -13.70 18.88 7.80
CA SER A 59 -13.36 20.23 7.34
C SER A 59 -14.32 20.73 6.25
N ALA A 60 -14.80 19.87 5.35
CA ALA A 60 -15.82 20.23 4.37
C ALA A 60 -17.15 20.58 5.04
N CYS A 61 -17.48 19.88 6.12
CA CYS A 61 -18.64 20.16 6.95
C CYS A 61 -18.56 21.52 7.66
N GLU A 62 -17.43 21.81 8.31
CA GLU A 62 -17.19 23.08 8.99
C GLU A 62 -17.25 24.27 8.01
N GLN A 63 -16.75 24.07 6.79
CA GLN A 63 -16.83 25.04 5.71
C GLN A 63 -18.22 25.11 5.04
N GLN A 64 -19.18 24.28 5.48
CA GLN A 64 -20.51 24.11 4.88
C GLN A 64 -20.48 23.86 3.35
N SER A 65 -19.39 23.26 2.87
CA SER A 65 -19.13 23.08 1.46
C SER A 65 -19.86 21.83 0.95
N LYS A 66 -21.12 22.02 0.54
CA LYS A 66 -22.00 20.94 0.04
C LYS A 66 -21.40 20.16 -1.13
N ILE A 67 -20.61 20.81 -1.98
CA ILE A 67 -19.94 20.17 -3.11
C ILE A 67 -18.97 19.10 -2.61
N ILE A 68 -18.06 19.47 -1.71
CA ILE A 68 -17.04 18.54 -1.22
C ILE A 68 -17.67 17.48 -0.31
N TYR A 69 -18.66 17.86 0.50
CA TYR A 69 -19.30 16.93 1.43
C TYR A 69 -20.24 15.92 0.72
N CYS A 70 -21.01 16.36 -0.27
CA CYS A 70 -22.02 15.51 -0.91
C CYS A 70 -21.53 14.82 -2.19
N CYS A 71 -20.53 15.39 -2.88
CA CYS A 71 -20.11 14.94 -4.20
C CYS A 71 -18.74 14.27 -4.23
N SER A 72 -17.87 14.53 -3.25
CA SER A 72 -16.57 13.87 -3.20
C SER A 72 -16.73 12.41 -2.78
N GLU A 73 -16.24 11.52 -3.64
CA GLU A 73 -16.09 10.10 -3.37
C GLU A 73 -14.64 9.82 -3.00
N TYR A 74 -14.43 9.12 -1.89
CA TYR A 74 -13.12 8.69 -1.45
C TYR A 74 -13.05 7.17 -1.58
N GLU A 75 -11.96 6.66 -2.12
CA GLU A 75 -11.72 5.24 -2.25
C GLU A 75 -10.82 4.78 -1.11
N ILE A 76 -11.35 3.93 -0.23
CA ILE A 76 -10.62 3.28 0.87
C ILE A 76 -10.87 1.78 0.71
N ASP A 77 -9.82 0.97 0.66
CA ASP A 77 -9.95 -0.50 0.55
C ASP A 77 -10.75 -0.99 -0.68
N ASN A 78 -10.65 -0.30 -1.84
CA ASN A 78 -11.50 -0.53 -3.04
C ASN A 78 -13.01 -0.33 -2.79
N VAL A 79 -13.38 0.31 -1.69
CA VAL A 79 -14.76 0.70 -1.37
C VAL A 79 -14.87 2.21 -1.54
N LYS A 80 -15.82 2.64 -2.37
CA LYS A 80 -16.14 4.06 -2.54
C LYS A 80 -17.03 4.50 -1.39
N ILE A 81 -16.55 5.46 -0.60
CA ILE A 81 -17.25 6.01 0.56
C ILE A 81 -17.48 7.50 0.34
N LYS A 82 -18.68 7.96 0.70
CA LYS A 82 -19.06 9.39 0.68
C LYS A 82 -19.01 9.94 2.09
N CYS A 83 -18.79 11.25 2.26
CA CYS A 83 -18.82 11.88 3.59
C CYS A 83 -20.19 11.78 4.27
N ASN A 84 -21.28 11.56 3.52
CA ASN A 84 -22.62 11.29 4.04
C ASN A 84 -22.80 9.85 4.57
N ASP A 85 -21.78 8.98 4.48
CA ASP A 85 -21.91 7.62 4.97
C ASP A 85 -21.90 7.61 6.53
N PRO A 86 -22.92 7.00 7.18
CA PRO A 86 -22.99 6.93 8.64
C PRO A 86 -21.79 6.19 9.28
N ARG A 87 -21.03 5.43 8.49
CA ARG A 87 -19.82 4.73 8.96
C ARG A 87 -18.67 5.66 9.35
N LEU A 88 -18.62 6.89 8.83
CA LEU A 88 -17.55 7.85 9.17
C LEU A 88 -17.72 8.47 10.57
N ASN A 89 -18.87 8.29 11.23
CA ASN A 89 -19.15 8.80 12.58
C ASN A 89 -18.74 10.27 12.78
N LEU A 90 -19.07 11.11 11.78
CA LEU A 90 -18.79 12.54 11.83
C LEU A 90 -19.67 13.19 12.90
N GLN A 91 -19.08 13.49 14.05
CA GLN A 91 -19.79 14.11 15.17
C GLN A 91 -20.23 15.53 14.80
N GLY A 92 -21.55 15.74 14.72
CA GLY A 92 -22.14 17.08 14.61
C GLY A 92 -22.34 17.61 13.18
N CYS A 93 -22.13 16.80 12.14
CA CYS A 93 -22.38 17.22 10.77
C CYS A 93 -23.78 16.81 10.27
N ALA A 94 -24.66 17.78 10.04
CA ALA A 94 -26.01 17.58 9.52
C ALA A 94 -26.24 18.32 8.19
N LEU A 95 -25.27 18.25 7.26
CA LEU A 95 -25.48 18.79 5.92
C LEU A 95 -26.39 17.85 5.12
N ALA A 96 -27.59 18.34 4.79
CA ALA A 96 -28.52 17.65 3.91
C ALA A 96 -27.99 17.65 2.47
N CYS A 97 -27.60 16.47 1.98
CA CYS A 97 -27.18 16.23 0.60
C CYS A 97 -28.34 15.87 -0.34
N THR A 98 -29.57 15.77 0.17
CA THR A 98 -30.77 15.35 -0.58
C THR A 98 -31.20 16.33 -1.67
N ASP A 99 -30.90 17.61 -1.48
CA ASP A 99 -31.34 18.70 -2.37
C ASP A 99 -30.18 19.33 -3.14
N PHE A 100 -28.99 18.72 -3.07
CA PHE A 100 -27.80 19.22 -3.74
C PHE A 100 -27.41 18.30 -4.90
N GLU A 101 -27.67 18.75 -6.11
CA GLU A 101 -27.21 18.07 -7.32
C GLU A 101 -25.70 18.30 -7.48
N CYS A 102 -24.96 17.20 -7.43
CA CYS A 102 -23.56 17.17 -7.80
C CYS A 102 -23.45 17.37 -9.31
N GLY A 103 -23.48 18.64 -9.73
CA GLY A 103 -23.33 19.03 -11.12
C GLY A 103 -21.99 18.56 -11.67
N GLU A 104 -22.04 18.00 -12.87
CA GLU A 104 -20.89 17.61 -13.70
C GLU A 104 -19.96 18.80 -14.01
#